data_AF-A0A9P6A0J7-F1
#
_entry.id   AF-A0A9P6A0J7-F1
#
_cell.length_a   1.000
_cell.length_b   1.000
_cell.length_c   1.000
_cell.angle_alpha   90.00
_cell.angle_beta   90.00
_cell.angle_gamma   90.00
#
_symmetry.space_group_name_H-M   'P 1'
#
loop_
_entity.id
_entity.type
_entity.pdbx_description
1 polymer ?
#
loop_
_entity_poly.entity_id
_entity_poly.type
_entity_poly.pdbx_seq_one_letter_code
_entity_poly.pdbx_strand_id
1 'polypeptide(L)'
;MSRIRGNLAQLFYADGDTRRLELVVDLKRPDFDDSPAALAEVQRIIDQHTAGLNSSQQEAIIKALTARDYALILGMPGTGKTSVIATITKLLVAMGKTVLLASYTHSAVDSILLKLKEDENLRILRIGNIDKVNNEIMHP
;
A
#
# COMPACT_ATOMS: atom_id res chain seq x y z
N MET A 1 18.02 -17.86 2.70
CA MET A 1 19.09 -17.11 3.38
C MET A 1 19.82 -16.10 2.49
N SER A 2 20.20 -16.44 1.24
CA SER A 2 20.95 -15.52 0.35
C SER A 2 20.26 -14.14 0.13
N ARG A 3 18.94 -14.12 -0.15
CA ARG A 3 18.20 -12.86 -0.37
C ARG A 3 18.18 -11.92 0.83
N ILE A 4 18.02 -12.45 2.06
CA ILE A 4 18.01 -11.63 3.28
C ILE A 4 19.35 -10.96 3.49
N ARG A 5 20.45 -11.71 3.31
CA ARG A 5 21.81 -11.17 3.41
C ARG A 5 22.08 -10.11 2.35
N GLY A 6 21.61 -10.34 1.12
CA GLY A 6 21.71 -9.36 0.03
C GLY A 6 20.97 -8.06 0.35
N ASN A 7 19.72 -8.14 0.81
CA ASN A 7 18.93 -6.96 1.19
C ASN A 7 19.59 -6.18 2.33
N LEU A 8 20.13 -6.88 3.33
CA LEU A 8 20.84 -6.24 4.44
C LEU A 8 22.12 -5.55 3.96
N ALA A 9 22.93 -6.22 3.13
CA ALA A 9 24.16 -5.63 2.60
C ALA A 9 23.87 -4.36 1.79
N GLN A 10 22.80 -4.37 0.97
CA GLN A 10 22.36 -3.21 0.20
C GLN A 10 21.95 -2.00 1.05
N LEU A 11 21.57 -2.19 2.32
CA LEU A 11 21.31 -1.07 3.23
C LEU A 11 22.61 -0.38 3.67
N PHE A 12 23.70 -1.13 3.82
CA PHE A 12 24.94 -0.66 4.46
C PHE A 12 26.10 -0.40 3.48
N TYR A 13 25.95 -0.67 2.19
CA TYR A 13 26.94 -0.26 1.20
C TYR A 13 27.02 1.26 1.08
N ALA A 14 28.20 1.77 0.72
CA ALA A 14 28.45 3.22 0.61
C ALA A 14 27.47 3.90 -0.38
N ASP A 15 27.13 3.21 -1.47
CA ASP A 15 26.12 3.64 -2.45
C ASP A 15 24.75 2.95 -2.24
N GLY A 16 24.49 2.48 -1.01
CA GLY A 16 23.28 1.78 -0.63
C GLY A 16 22.08 2.71 -0.42
N ASP A 17 20.96 2.15 0.05
CA ASP A 17 19.73 2.91 0.30
C ASP A 17 19.80 3.66 1.64
N THR A 18 20.51 4.79 1.63
CA THR A 18 20.74 5.66 2.81
C THR A 18 19.43 6.13 3.44
N ARG A 19 18.43 6.48 2.63
CA ARG A 19 17.11 6.90 3.14
C ARG A 19 16.43 5.76 3.90
N ARG A 20 16.43 4.54 3.38
CA ARG A 20 15.86 3.38 4.10
C ARG A 20 16.66 3.04 5.36
N LEU A 21 17.99 3.19 5.33
CA LEU A 21 18.83 3.01 6.50
C LEU A 21 18.45 4.01 7.61
N GLU A 22 18.35 5.31 7.30
CA GLU A 22 17.95 6.33 8.29
C GLU A 22 16.58 6.03 8.92
N LEU A 23 15.59 5.63 8.10
CA LEU A 23 14.22 5.38 8.55
C LEU A 23 14.08 4.10 9.38
N VAL A 24 14.80 3.02 9.00
CA VAL A 24 14.61 1.69 9.59
C VAL A 24 15.65 1.36 10.67
N VAL A 25 16.90 1.81 10.51
CA VAL A 25 18.01 1.51 11.43
C VAL A 25 18.19 2.65 12.44
N ASP A 26 18.27 3.89 11.95
CA ASP A 26 18.47 5.05 12.82
C ASP A 26 17.15 5.57 13.41
N LEU A 27 16.03 4.98 13.01
CA LEU A 27 14.69 5.28 13.50
C LEU A 27 14.30 6.75 13.33
N LYS A 28 14.78 7.38 12.25
CA LYS A 28 14.31 8.71 11.83
C LYS A 28 12.79 8.66 11.70
N ARG A 29 12.11 9.62 12.32
CA ARG A 29 10.65 9.69 12.28
C ARG A 29 10.17 9.89 10.84
N PRO A 30 9.16 9.11 10.38
CA PRO A 30 8.58 9.31 9.05
C PRO A 30 7.86 10.65 8.95
N ASP A 31 7.99 11.30 7.80
CA ASP A 31 7.34 12.57 7.46
C ASP A 31 5.98 12.35 6.79
N PHE A 32 5.07 13.31 7.02
CA PHE A 32 3.71 13.34 6.46
C PHE A 32 3.43 14.75 5.92
N ASP A 33 2.73 14.82 4.79
CA ASP A 33 2.26 16.09 4.24
C ASP A 33 0.95 16.51 4.91
N ASP A 34 1.09 17.13 6.08
CA ASP A 34 -0.04 17.66 6.86
C ASP A 34 -0.44 19.08 6.43
N SER A 35 0.02 19.52 5.25
CA SER A 35 -0.37 20.84 4.73
C SER A 35 -1.89 20.89 4.48
N PRO A 36 -2.56 22.04 4.73
CA PRO A 36 -3.99 22.16 4.49
C PRO A 36 -4.40 21.82 3.05
N ALA A 37 -3.52 22.10 2.07
CA ALA A 37 -3.74 21.77 0.67
C ALA A 37 -3.71 20.26 0.42
N ALA A 38 -2.74 19.53 0.98
CA ALA A 38 -2.66 18.08 0.84
C ALA A 38 -3.84 17.38 1.52
N LEU A 39 -4.22 17.83 2.71
CA LEU A 39 -5.38 17.27 3.44
C LEU A 39 -6.70 17.53 2.70
N ALA A 40 -6.90 18.73 2.14
CA ALA A 40 -8.09 19.04 1.36
C ALA A 40 -8.18 18.18 0.08
N GLU A 41 -7.05 17.97 -0.60
CA GLU A 41 -7.00 17.13 -1.80
C GLU A 41 -7.28 15.65 -1.47
N VAL A 42 -6.66 15.13 -0.41
CA VAL A 42 -6.92 13.76 0.08
C VAL A 42 -8.38 13.59 0.45
N GLN A 43 -8.97 14.54 1.19
CA GLN A 43 -10.38 14.46 1.57
C GLN A 43 -11.30 14.48 0.35
N ARG A 44 -11.03 15.35 -0.63
CA ARG A 44 -11.77 15.40 -1.90
C ARG A 44 -11.74 14.06 -2.64
N ILE A 45 -10.58 13.40 -2.68
CA ILE A 45 -10.43 12.10 -3.33
C ILE A 45 -11.19 11.00 -2.57
N ILE A 46 -11.13 10.99 -1.23
CA ILE A 46 -11.89 10.06 -0.38
C ILE A 46 -13.39 10.21 -0.64
N ASP A 47 -13.91 11.44 -0.63
CA ASP A 47 -15.34 11.73 -0.81
C ASP A 47 -15.84 11.33 -2.21
N GLN A 48 -14.98 11.42 -3.24
CA GLN A 48 -15.33 11.06 -4.62
C GLN A 48 -15.36 9.55 -4.87
N HIS A 49 -14.56 8.76 -4.14
CA HIS A 49 -14.31 7.36 -4.49
C HIS A 49 -14.75 6.36 -3.41
N THR A 50 -15.17 6.84 -2.23
CA THR A 50 -15.49 5.97 -1.10
C THR A 50 -16.80 6.38 -0.45
N ALA A 51 -17.54 5.40 0.05
CA ALA A 51 -18.73 5.62 0.87
C ALA A 51 -18.69 4.69 2.09
N GLY A 52 -19.20 5.15 3.23
CA GLY A 52 -19.41 4.31 4.41
C GLY A 52 -18.15 3.88 5.16
N LEU A 53 -17.03 4.61 5.03
CA LEU A 53 -15.86 4.40 5.88
C LEU A 53 -16.16 4.86 7.31
N ASN A 54 -15.73 4.08 8.29
CA ASN A 54 -15.75 4.55 9.67
C ASN A 54 -14.55 5.49 9.95
N SER A 55 -14.60 6.22 11.06
CA SER A 55 -13.57 7.21 11.42
C SER A 55 -12.15 6.62 11.47
N SER A 56 -11.97 5.43 12.04
CA SER A 56 -10.66 4.78 12.10
C SER A 56 -10.11 4.37 10.73
N GLN A 57 -10.97 3.94 9.82
CA GLN A 57 -10.57 3.60 8.45
C GLN A 57 -10.20 4.86 7.67
N GLN A 58 -10.99 5.92 7.82
CA GLN A 58 -10.70 7.21 7.21
C GLN A 58 -9.38 7.78 7.71
N GLU A 59 -9.10 7.74 9.03
CA GLU A 59 -7.80 8.17 9.58
C GLU A 59 -6.64 7.35 8.99
N ALA A 60 -6.78 6.03 8.91
CA ALA A 60 -5.75 5.17 8.34
C ALA A 60 -5.48 5.47 6.86
N ILE A 61 -6.53 5.75 6.09
CA ILE A 61 -6.45 6.12 4.68
C ILE A 61 -5.77 7.48 4.51
N ILE A 62 -6.16 8.49 5.30
CA ILE A 62 -5.55 9.83 5.27
C ILE A 62 -4.05 9.72 5.57
N LYS A 63 -3.67 9.05 6.67
CA LYS A 63 -2.26 8.82 7.02
C LYS A 63 -1.47 8.13 5.90
N ALA A 64 -2.07 7.17 5.21
CA ALA A 64 -1.41 6.48 4.11
C ALA A 64 -1.20 7.39 2.89
N LEU A 65 -2.19 8.24 2.57
CA LEU A 65 -2.15 9.12 1.41
C LEU A 65 -1.27 10.35 1.62
N THR A 66 -1.10 10.80 2.86
CA THR A 66 -0.21 11.92 3.22
C THR A 66 1.22 11.49 3.56
N ALA A 67 1.49 10.19 3.71
CA ALA A 67 2.83 9.71 4.04
C ALA A 67 3.87 10.04 2.95
N ARG A 68 4.97 10.69 3.36
CA ARG A 68 6.13 10.93 2.49
C ARG A 68 7.20 9.85 2.63
N ASP A 69 7.22 9.16 3.77
CA ASP A 69 8.12 8.03 4.06
C ASP A 69 7.36 6.70 4.16
N TYR A 70 6.71 6.43 5.30
CA TYR A 70 5.90 5.23 5.50
C TYR A 70 4.80 5.45 6.53
N ALA A 71 3.70 4.71 6.39
CA ALA A 71 2.63 4.65 7.38
C ALA A 71 2.47 3.20 7.89
N LEU A 72 2.27 3.04 9.20
CA LEU A 72 1.97 1.76 9.82
C LEU A 72 0.48 1.71 10.17
N ILE A 73 -0.28 0.88 9.46
CA ILE A 73 -1.70 0.68 9.72
C ILE A 73 -1.88 -0.61 10.52
N LEU A 74 -2.28 -0.47 11.78
CA LEU A 74 -2.67 -1.60 12.61
C LEU A 74 -4.13 -1.95 12.34
N GLY A 75 -4.39 -3.20 11.96
CA GLY A 75 -5.76 -3.69 11.89
C GLY A 75 -5.98 -4.90 12.77
N MET A 76 -6.94 -4.79 13.68
CA MET A 76 -7.39 -5.90 14.53
C MET A 76 -8.10 -6.97 13.68
N PRO A 77 -8.20 -8.23 14.16
CA PRO A 77 -8.98 -9.26 13.47
C PRO A 77 -10.41 -8.77 13.17
N GLY A 78 -10.90 -9.01 11.96
CA GLY A 78 -12.25 -8.61 11.54
C GLY A 78 -12.47 -7.14 11.15
N THR A 79 -11.50 -6.24 11.30
CA THR A 79 -11.71 -4.78 11.06
C THR A 79 -11.63 -4.34 9.59
N GLY A 80 -11.72 -5.28 8.66
CA GLY A 80 -11.71 -4.95 7.23
C GLY A 80 -10.36 -4.47 6.67
N LYS A 81 -9.23 -4.90 7.25
CA LYS A 81 -7.86 -4.60 6.74
C LYS A 81 -7.72 -4.71 5.23
N THR A 82 -8.20 -5.82 4.67
CA THR A 82 -8.14 -6.07 3.22
C THR A 82 -8.92 -5.02 2.43
N SER A 83 -10.08 -4.59 2.96
CA SER A 83 -10.86 -3.51 2.35
C SER A 83 -10.12 -2.18 2.44
N VAL A 84 -9.50 -1.85 3.58
CA VAL A 84 -8.70 -0.63 3.74
C VAL A 84 -7.53 -0.60 2.75
N ILE A 85 -6.78 -1.71 2.61
CA ILE A 85 -5.68 -1.79 1.65
C ILE A 85 -6.18 -1.63 0.21
N ALA A 86 -7.31 -2.27 -0.13
CA ALA A 86 -7.92 -2.12 -1.46
C ALA A 86 -8.33 -0.66 -1.71
N THR A 87 -8.95 0.00 -0.73
CA THR A 87 -9.31 1.43 -0.82
C THR A 87 -8.08 2.31 -1.01
N ILE A 88 -7.04 2.16 -0.18
CA ILE A 88 -5.79 2.92 -0.32
C ILE A 88 -5.19 2.73 -1.73
N THR A 89 -5.20 1.50 -2.24
CA THR A 89 -4.70 1.20 -3.59
C THR A 89 -5.50 1.95 -4.66
N LYS A 90 -6.84 1.93 -4.59
CA LYS A 90 -7.71 2.66 -5.52
C LYS A 90 -7.44 4.17 -5.50
N LEU A 91 -7.35 4.76 -4.31
CA LEU A 91 -7.16 6.20 -4.15
C LEU A 91 -5.78 6.64 -4.65
N LEU A 92 -4.72 5.87 -4.37
CA LEU A 92 -3.38 6.15 -4.90
C LEU A 92 -3.35 6.10 -6.43
N VAL A 93 -4.03 5.13 -7.05
CA VAL A 93 -4.12 5.06 -8.51
C VAL A 93 -4.94 6.22 -9.08
N ALA A 94 -6.04 6.61 -8.43
CA ALA A 94 -6.82 7.79 -8.80
C ALA A 94 -6.01 9.10 -8.72
N MET A 95 -5.02 9.16 -7.81
CA MET A 95 -4.01 10.24 -7.73
C MET A 95 -2.90 10.13 -8.79
N GLY A 96 -3.00 9.18 -9.72
CA GLY A 96 -2.01 8.96 -10.77
C GLY A 96 -0.72 8.26 -10.29
N LYS A 97 -0.72 7.61 -9.12
CA LYS A 97 0.44 6.89 -8.61
C LYS A 97 0.49 5.45 -9.13
N THR A 98 1.69 4.91 -9.25
CA THR A 98 1.92 3.47 -9.45
C THR A 98 2.05 2.78 -8.10
N VAL A 99 1.35 1.65 -7.91
CA VAL A 99 1.31 0.92 -6.63
C VAL A 99 1.91 -0.47 -6.79
N LEU A 100 2.88 -0.82 -5.92
CA LEU A 100 3.35 -2.19 -5.75
C LEU A 100 2.66 -2.82 -4.53
N LEU A 101 1.81 -3.82 -4.78
CA LEU A 101 1.19 -4.60 -3.72
C LEU A 101 2.01 -5.88 -3.45
N ALA A 102 2.48 -6.04 -2.22
CA ALA A 102 3.27 -7.20 -1.82
C ALA A 102 2.77 -7.79 -0.49
N SER A 103 2.88 -9.11 -0.34
CA SER A 103 2.63 -9.85 0.89
C SER A 103 3.49 -11.10 0.96
N TYR A 104 3.57 -11.71 2.13
CA TYR A 104 4.32 -12.95 2.34
C TYR A 104 3.67 -14.16 1.62
N THR A 105 2.33 -14.22 1.58
CA THR A 105 1.59 -15.33 0.95
C THR A 105 0.91 -14.88 -0.33
N HIS A 106 0.82 -15.80 -1.30
CA HIS A 106 0.06 -15.59 -2.53
C HIS A 106 -1.41 -15.27 -2.24
N SER A 107 -2.04 -16.04 -1.34
CA SER A 107 -3.46 -15.88 -0.97
C SER A 107 -3.82 -14.52 -0.38
N ALA A 108 -2.89 -13.87 0.33
CA ALA A 108 -3.13 -12.54 0.89
C ALA A 108 -3.16 -11.45 -0.19
N VAL A 109 -2.24 -11.52 -1.17
CA VAL A 109 -2.26 -10.65 -2.34
C VAL A 109 -3.56 -10.87 -3.11
N ASP A 110 -3.88 -12.14 -3.37
CA ASP A 110 -5.01 -12.52 -4.20
C ASP A 110 -6.35 -12.07 -3.59
N SER A 111 -6.51 -12.20 -2.26
CA SER A 111 -7.69 -11.68 -1.52
C SER A 111 -7.91 -10.18 -1.69
N ILE A 112 -6.83 -9.39 -1.83
CA ILE A 112 -6.91 -7.95 -2.06
C ILE A 112 -7.29 -7.68 -3.51
N LEU A 113 -6.68 -8.39 -4.46
CA LEU A 113 -6.95 -8.22 -5.89
C LEU A 113 -8.39 -8.56 -6.26
N LEU A 114 -9.00 -9.56 -5.62
CA LEU A 114 -10.44 -9.86 -5.79
C LEU A 114 -11.34 -8.65 -5.48
N LYS A 115 -10.97 -7.82 -4.49
CA LYS A 115 -11.70 -6.57 -4.17
C LYS A 115 -11.41 -5.43 -5.14
N LEU A 116 -10.33 -5.52 -5.90
CA LEU A 116 -9.92 -4.53 -6.89
C LEU A 116 -10.44 -4.87 -8.28
N LYS A 117 -10.74 -6.15 -8.56
CA LYS A 117 -11.11 -6.66 -9.89
C LYS A 117 -12.35 -6.00 -10.48
N GLU A 118 -13.29 -5.58 -9.65
CA GLU A 118 -14.54 -4.92 -10.11
C GLU A 118 -14.31 -3.47 -10.58
N ASP A 119 -13.11 -2.92 -10.38
CA ASP A 119 -12.78 -1.55 -10.76
C ASP A 119 -12.12 -1.51 -12.15
N GLU A 120 -12.90 -1.18 -13.17
CA GLU A 120 -12.44 -1.16 -14.57
C GLU A 120 -11.32 -0.13 -14.83
N ASN A 121 -11.13 0.84 -13.92
CA ASN A 121 -10.07 1.85 -14.05
C ASN A 121 -8.71 1.32 -13.60
N LEU A 122 -8.66 0.16 -12.92
CA LEU A 122 -7.42 -0.42 -12.43
C LEU A 122 -6.79 -1.38 -13.44
N ARG A 123 -5.61 -1.01 -13.93
CA ARG A 123 -4.75 -1.91 -14.69
C ARG A 123 -3.81 -2.64 -13.74
N ILE A 124 -4.03 -3.94 -13.58
CA ILE A 124 -3.31 -4.77 -12.60
C ILE A 124 -2.41 -5.77 -13.32
N LEU A 125 -1.14 -5.85 -12.90
CA LEU A 125 -0.19 -6.89 -13.33
C LEU A 125 0.18 -7.78 -12.14
N ARG A 126 -0.18 -9.06 -12.18
CA ARG A 126 0.15 -10.05 -11.14
C ARG A 126 1.45 -10.78 -11.47
N ILE A 127 2.52 -10.48 -10.74
CA ILE A 127 3.83 -11.13 -10.91
C ILE A 127 3.97 -12.34 -9.98
N GLY A 128 4.25 -13.53 -10.51
CA GLY A 128 4.48 -14.75 -9.73
C GLY A 128 4.33 -16.01 -10.59
N ASN A 129 4.56 -17.20 -10.00
CA ASN A 129 4.22 -18.43 -10.71
C ASN A 129 2.69 -18.53 -10.86
N ILE A 130 2.23 -18.68 -12.10
CA ILE A 130 0.82 -18.78 -12.49
C ILE A 130 0.13 -19.91 -11.73
N ASP A 131 0.80 -21.05 -11.50
CA ASP A 131 0.24 -22.20 -10.78
C ASP A 131 -0.19 -21.88 -9.33
N LYS A 132 0.29 -20.75 -8.78
CA LYS A 132 0.01 -20.31 -7.40
C LYS A 132 -0.91 -19.09 -7.33
N VAL A 133 -1.44 -18.64 -8.46
CA VAL A 133 -2.37 -17.52 -8.54
C VAL A 133 -3.80 -18.06 -8.54
N ASN A 134 -4.69 -17.42 -7.80
CA ASN A 134 -6.11 -17.75 -7.88
C ASN A 134 -6.65 -17.54 -9.32
N ASN A 135 -7.28 -18.56 -9.88
CA ASN A 135 -7.87 -18.55 -11.23
C ASN A 135 -8.84 -17.39 -11.46
N GLU A 136 -9.53 -16.92 -10.41
CA GLU A 136 -10.45 -15.79 -10.51
C GLU A 136 -9.75 -14.45 -10.78
N ILE A 137 -8.44 -14.36 -10.57
CA ILE A 137 -7.62 -13.16 -10.81
C ILE A 137 -6.90 -13.25 -12.16
N MET A 138 -6.80 -14.45 -12.73
CA MET A 138 -6.25 -14.62 -14.06
C MET A 138 -7.23 -14.00 -15.07
N HIS A 139 -6.84 -12.86 -15.63
CA HIS A 139 -7.42 -12.43 -16.89
C HIS A 139 -6.85 -13.31 -18.02
N PRO A 140 -7.65 -13.68 -19.03
CA PRO A 140 -7.12 -14.29 -20.24
C PRO A 140 -6.10 -13.37 -20.94
#